data_AF-A0A924I0M7-F1
#
_entry.id   AF-A0A924I0M7-F1
#
_cell.length_a   1.000
_cell.length_b   1.000
_cell.length_c   1.000
_cell.angle_alpha   90.00
_cell.angle_beta   90.00
_cell.angle_gamma   90.00
#
_symmetry.space_group_name_H-M   'P 1'
#
loop_
_entity.id
_entity.type
_entity.pdbx_description
1 polymer ?
#
loop_
_entity_poly.entity_id
_entity_poly.type
_entity_poly.pdbx_seq_one_letter_code
_entity_poly.pdbx_strand_id
1 'polypeptide(L)'
;MQQLQSLTRPSIASPLGVSPVVIYECDIHLKFRMIEEKNLPADREELLELLLDAFGYGGDEYLEPLQVAVNVTEVSEVEASPEMRRQLIRLRNSKDLV
;
A
#
# COMPACT_ATOMS: atom_id res chain seq x y z
N MET A 1 9.30 22.90 12.26
CA MET A 1 8.42 23.01 11.07
C MET A 1 8.81 21.92 10.10
N GLN A 2 8.08 20.80 10.04
CA GLN A 2 8.06 19.93 8.87
C GLN A 2 6.62 19.46 8.70
N GLN A 3 6.02 19.89 7.59
CA GLN A 3 4.62 19.67 7.26
C GLN A 3 4.41 18.20 6.93
N LEU A 4 3.43 17.58 7.60
CA LEU A 4 2.83 16.32 7.19
C LEU A 4 2.25 16.54 5.79
N GLN A 5 2.96 16.10 4.75
CA GLN A 5 2.40 16.06 3.40
C GLN A 5 1.33 14.97 3.42
N SER A 6 0.08 15.42 3.55
CA SER A 6 -1.11 14.60 3.39
C SER A 6 -0.95 13.75 2.12
N LEU A 7 -1.05 12.43 2.28
CA LEU A 7 -1.27 11.51 1.16
C LEU A 7 -2.52 11.99 0.43
N THR A 8 -2.30 12.79 -0.61
CA THR A 8 -3.36 13.35 -1.41
C THR A 8 -3.78 12.21 -2.30
N ARG A 9 -4.92 11.58 -1.96
CA ARG A 9 -5.59 10.62 -2.83
C ARG A 9 -5.68 11.26 -4.22
N PRO A 10 -5.05 10.71 -5.27
CA PRO A 10 -5.20 11.27 -6.60
C PRO A 10 -6.68 11.21 -6.96
N SER A 11 -7.31 12.39 -7.05
CA SER A 11 -8.69 12.51 -7.51
C SER A 11 -8.68 12.32 -9.02
N ILE A 12 -8.87 11.08 -9.45
CA ILE A 12 -9.10 10.76 -10.86
C ILE A 12 -10.59 11.00 -11.12
N ALA A 13 -10.91 12.17 -11.67
CA ALA A 13 -12.19 12.35 -12.33
C ALA A 13 -12.16 11.56 -13.65
N SER A 14 -12.76 10.38 -13.68
CA SER A 14 -12.86 9.57 -14.91
C SER A 14 -14.08 10.00 -15.73
N PRO A 15 -13.90 10.58 -16.94
CA PRO A 15 -15.02 10.82 -17.82
C PRO A 15 -15.40 9.50 -18.53
N LEU A 16 -16.69 9.19 -18.55
CA LEU A 16 -17.34 8.18 -19.40
C LEU A 16 -16.91 6.71 -19.17
N GLY A 17 -17.63 6.01 -18.28
CA GLY A 17 -17.87 4.56 -18.39
C GLY A 17 -16.67 3.62 -18.18
N VAL A 18 -15.57 4.09 -17.59
CA VAL A 18 -14.43 3.25 -17.22
C VAL A 18 -14.69 2.67 -15.83
N SER A 19 -14.67 1.34 -15.71
CA SER A 19 -14.79 0.68 -14.39
C SER A 19 -13.79 1.28 -13.40
N PRO A 20 -14.19 1.61 -12.16
CA PRO A 20 -13.33 2.32 -11.19
C PRO A 20 -12.16 1.48 -10.65
N VAL A 21 -12.07 0.21 -11.07
CA VAL A 21 -11.05 -0.74 -10.62
C VAL A 21 -9.96 -0.86 -11.69
N VAL A 22 -8.75 -0.52 -11.28
CA VAL A 22 -7.49 -0.57 -12.06
C VAL A 22 -6.42 -1.29 -11.24
N ILE A 23 -5.27 -1.60 -11.86
CA ILE A 23 -4.15 -2.25 -11.19
C ILE A 23 -3.08 -1.20 -10.90
N TYR A 24 -2.61 -1.17 -9.66
CA TYR A 24 -1.47 -0.35 -9.26
C TYR A 24 -0.28 -1.23 -8.95
N GLU A 25 0.88 -0.83 -9.44
CA GLU A 25 2.16 -1.27 -8.92
C GLU A 25 2.55 -0.35 -7.77
N CYS A 26 2.85 -0.96 -6.62
CA CYS A 26 3.19 -0.26 -5.40
C CYS A 26 4.60 -0.63 -4.98
N ASP A 27 5.45 0.37 -4.82
CA ASP A 27 6.80 0.22 -4.27
C ASP A 27 6.88 1.03 -2.98
N ILE A 28 7.25 0.34 -1.89
CA ILE A 28 7.33 0.91 -0.55
C ILE A 28 8.74 0.63 0.00
N HIS A 29 9.47 1.71 0.26
CA HIS A 29 10.76 1.67 0.94
C HIS A 29 10.63 2.33 2.32
N LEU A 30 10.68 1.49 3.36
CA LEU A 30 10.59 1.93 4.75
C LEU A 30 11.93 1.72 5.46
N LYS A 31 12.38 2.76 6.13
CA LYS A 31 13.50 2.70 7.07
C LYS A 31 13.11 3.46 8.33
N PHE A 32 13.14 2.77 9.46
CA PHE A 32 12.79 3.33 10.75
C PHE A 32 13.61 2.66 11.85
N ARG A 33 13.59 3.24 13.04
CA ARG A 33 14.04 2.60 14.28
C ARG A 33 12.84 2.43 15.19
N MET A 34 12.84 1.36 15.98
CA MET A 34 11.83 1.17 17.00
C MET A 34 12.43 0.60 18.28
N ILE A 35 11.75 0.87 19.39
CA ILE A 35 11.99 0.25 20.69
C ILE A 35 11.05 -0.96 20.79
N GLU A 36 11.62 -2.16 20.92
CA GLU A 36 10.86 -3.40 21.04
C GLU A 36 11.59 -4.41 21.95
N GLU A 37 10.87 -5.39 22.48
CA GLU A 37 11.46 -6.49 23.23
C GLU A 37 12.42 -7.32 22.36
N LYS A 38 13.41 -7.95 23.01
CA LYS A 38 14.45 -8.75 22.33
C LYS A 38 13.94 -10.04 21.65
N ASN A 39 12.63 -10.29 21.73
CA ASN A 39 11.98 -11.51 21.27
C ASN A 39 11.29 -11.28 19.91
N LEU A 40 12.00 -10.64 18.98
CA LEU A 40 11.48 -10.49 17.62
C LEU A 40 11.29 -11.88 16.98
N PRO A 41 10.25 -12.04 16.13
CA PRO A 41 10.03 -13.29 15.41
C PRO A 41 11.28 -13.68 14.62
N ALA A 42 11.64 -14.96 14.67
CA ALA A 42 12.68 -15.52 13.82
C ALA A 42 12.16 -15.79 12.40
N ASP A 43 10.85 -15.98 12.26
CA ASP A 43 10.21 -16.13 10.96
C ASP A 43 10.12 -14.78 10.24
N ARG A 44 10.43 -14.80 8.94
CA ARG A 44 10.52 -13.60 8.12
C ARG A 44 9.16 -12.97 7.86
N GLU A 45 8.11 -13.78 7.68
CA GLU A 45 6.77 -13.29 7.37
C GLU A 45 6.13 -12.70 8.62
N GLU A 46 6.25 -13.39 9.75
CA GLU A 46 5.81 -12.87 11.06
C GLU A 46 6.55 -11.58 11.43
N LEU A 47 7.87 -11.52 11.19
CA LEU A 47 8.65 -10.30 11.42
C LEU A 47 8.20 -9.16 10.51
N LEU A 48 7.93 -9.43 9.22
CA LEU A 48 7.48 -8.41 8.29
C LEU A 48 6.12 -7.85 8.70
N GLU A 49 5.18 -8.70 9.09
CA GLU A 49 3.85 -8.30 9.58
C GLU A 49 3.98 -7.40 10.81
N LEU A 50 4.77 -7.82 11.81
CA LEU A 50 5.04 -7.00 13.00
C LEU A 50 5.63 -5.63 12.65
N LEU A 51 6.61 -5.59 11.74
CA LEU A 51 7.25 -4.33 11.33
C LEU A 51 6.28 -3.39 10.61
N LEU A 52 5.41 -3.92 9.76
CA LEU A 52 4.40 -3.14 9.05
C LEU A 52 3.32 -2.62 10.00
N ASP A 53 2.88 -3.46 10.95
CA ASP A 53 1.91 -3.08 11.97
C ASP A 53 2.46 -1.96 12.86
N ALA A 54 3.68 -2.15 13.39
CA ALA A 54 4.37 -1.13 14.20
C ALA A 54 4.49 0.19 13.44
N PHE A 55 4.95 0.16 12.19
CA PHE A 55 5.05 1.36 11.36
C PHE A 55 3.68 1.99 11.04
N GLY A 56 2.62 1.18 10.93
CA GLY A 56 1.25 1.61 10.68
C GLY A 56 0.65 2.47 11.79
N TYR A 57 1.08 2.29 13.05
CA TYR A 57 0.68 3.15 14.16
C TYR A 57 1.28 4.57 14.07
N GLY A 58 2.31 4.77 13.24
CA GLY A 58 2.97 6.05 13.02
C GLY A 58 4.16 6.29 13.93
N GLY A 59 4.86 7.41 13.70
CA GLY A 59 6.01 7.79 14.51
C GLY A 59 5.61 8.40 15.85
N ASP A 60 6.20 7.90 16.93
CA ASP A 60 5.95 8.32 18.32
C ASP A 60 7.23 8.18 19.18
N GLU A 61 7.09 8.02 20.50
CA GLU A 61 8.21 7.81 21.43
C GLU A 61 8.90 6.45 21.25
N TYR A 62 8.25 5.49 20.60
CA TYR A 62 8.72 4.13 20.37
C TYR A 62 9.16 3.89 18.93
N LEU A 63 8.74 4.73 17.98
CA LEU A 63 9.09 4.57 16.57
C LEU A 63 9.56 5.88 15.92
N GLU A 64 10.79 5.86 15.37
CA GLU A 64 11.38 6.97 14.62
C GLU A 64 11.48 6.62 13.12
N PRO A 65 10.66 7.23 12.24
CA PRO A 65 10.81 7.06 10.80
C PRO A 65 12.05 7.82 10.31
N LEU A 66 12.93 7.13 9.57
CA LEU A 66 14.17 7.69 9.03
C LEU A 66 14.06 8.03 7.54
N GLN A 67 13.50 7.11 6.76
CA GLN A 67 13.30 7.28 5.32
C GLN A 67 12.03 6.54 4.91
N VAL A 68 11.14 7.25 4.25
CA VAL A 68 9.87 6.72 3.77
C VAL A 68 9.73 7.16 2.32
N ALA A 69 9.71 6.20 1.40
CA ALA A 69 9.37 6.44 0.01
C ALA A 69 8.26 5.48 -0.39
N VAL A 70 7.19 6.06 -0.95
CA VAL A 70 6.03 5.32 -1.44
C VAL A 70 5.81 5.77 -2.87
N ASN A 71 5.90 4.82 -3.80
CA ASN A 71 5.60 5.04 -5.20
C ASN A 71 4.43 4.16 -5.59
N VAL A 72 3.43 4.76 -6.25
CA VAL A 72 2.24 4.06 -6.71
C VAL A 72 1.99 4.49 -8.14
N THR A 73 1.99 3.53 -9.05
CA THR A 73 1.80 3.77 -10.48
C THR A 73 0.71 2.86 -11.01
N GLU A 74 -0.23 3.42 -11.76
CA GLU A 74 -1.20 2.60 -12.49
C GLU A 74 -0.47 1.86 -13.61
N VAL A 75 -0.69 0.55 -13.68
CA VAL A 75 -0.02 -0.35 -14.63
C VAL A 75 -1.03 -1.06 -15.52
N SER A 76 -0.55 -1.54 -16.66
CA SER A 76 -1.41 -2.20 -17.62
C SER A 76 -1.86 -3.56 -17.09
N GLU A 77 -3.11 -3.94 -17.37
CA GLU A 77 -3.66 -5.21 -16.91
C GLU A 77 -2.88 -6.41 -17.42
N VAL A 78 -2.19 -6.29 -18.55
CA VAL A 78 -1.38 -7.36 -19.13
C VAL A 78 -0.14 -7.69 -18.30
N GLU A 79 0.32 -6.74 -17.47
CA GLU A 79 1.49 -6.88 -16.59
C GLU A 79 1.14 -7.66 -15.31
N ALA A 80 -0.15 -7.75 -14.98
CA ALA A 80 -0.63 -8.49 -13.82
C ALA A 80 -0.75 -10.00 -14.06
N SER A 81 -0.75 -10.76 -12.96
CA SER A 81 -0.89 -12.21 -13.01
C SER A 81 -2.22 -12.64 -13.65
N PRO A 82 -2.29 -13.84 -14.27
CA PRO A 82 -3.54 -14.36 -14.82
C PRO A 82 -4.69 -14.41 -13.80
N GLU A 83 -4.38 -14.62 -12.51
CA GLU A 83 -5.36 -14.62 -11.44
C GLU A 83 -5.90 -13.21 -11.16
N MET A 84 -5.02 -12.21 -11.02
CA MET A 84 -5.43 -10.82 -10.81
C MET A 84 -6.27 -10.31 -11.99
N ARG A 85 -5.91 -10.64 -13.23
CA ARG A 85 -6.71 -10.28 -14.41
C ARG A 85 -8.11 -10.88 -14.36
N ARG A 86 -8.25 -12.14 -13.95
CA ARG A 86 -9.57 -12.78 -13.76
C ARG A 86 -10.37 -12.08 -12.66
N GLN A 87 -9.74 -11.72 -11.55
CA GLN A 87 -10.41 -11.00 -10.47
C GLN A 87 -10.84 -9.60 -10.90
N LEU A 88 -9.99 -8.90 -11.65
CA LEU A 88 -10.33 -7.60 -12.21
C LEU A 88 -11.58 -7.72 -13.09
N ILE A 89 -11.61 -8.66 -14.04
CA ILE A 89 -12.79 -8.93 -14.89
C ILE A 89 -14.04 -9.21 -14.03
N ARG A 90 -13.93 -10.01 -12.97
CA ARG A 90 -15.04 -10.29 -12.05
C ARG A 90 -15.55 -9.01 -11.38
N LEU A 91 -14.66 -8.18 -10.84
CA LEU A 91 -15.00 -6.92 -10.17
C LEU A 91 -15.65 -5.90 -11.12
N ARG A 92 -15.23 -5.87 -12.39
CA ARG A 92 -15.84 -5.00 -13.40
C ARG A 92 -17.23 -5.47 -13.83
N ASN A 93 -17.46 -6.78 -13.79
CA ASN A 93 -18.71 -7.41 -14.20
C ASN A 93 -19.72 -7.57 -13.06
N SER A 94 -19.28 -7.50 -11.79
CA SER A 94 -20.18 -7.39 -10.65
C SER A 94 -20.83 -6.01 -10.66
N LYS A 95 -22.08 -5.95 -11.13
CA LYS A 95 -22.89 -4.73 -11.28
C LYS A 95 -23.27 -4.02 -9.96
N ASP A 96 -22.52 -4.21 -8.88
CA ASP A 96 -22.82 -3.70 -7.53
C ASP A 96 -21.92 -2.53 -7.11
N LEU A 97 -21.23 -1.88 -8.04
CA LEU A 97 -20.64 -0.55 -7.80
C LEU A 97 -21.61 0.53 -8.32
N VAL A 98 -22.81 0.57 -7.73
CA VAL A 98 -23.75 1.69 -7.79
C VAL A 98 -23.49 2.60 -6.60
#